data_AF-A0A6A3GG11-F1
#
_entry.id   AF-A0A6A3GG11-F1
#
_cell.length_a   1.000
_cell.length_b   1.000
_cell.length_c   1.000
_cell.angle_alpha   90.00
_cell.angle_beta   90.00
_cell.angle_gamma   90.00
#
_symmetry.space_group_name_H-M   'P 1'
#
loop_
_entity.id
_entity.type
_entity.pdbx_description
1 polymer ?
#
loop_
_entity_poly.entity_id
_entity_poly.type
_entity_poly.pdbx_seq_one_letter_code
_entity_poly.pdbx_strand_id
1 'polypeptide(L)'
;MKLFLPLGFSLDPTTGEYADRVMQAGNTAQKNMHEFLQARGIKRKFGSGLLKQLRALHRDGALDELITRYRESLALGQIADPAPETTKECF
;
A
#
# COMPACT_ATOMS: atom_id res chain seq x y z
N MET A 1 -2.94 0.99 -1.47
CA MET A 1 -1.59 1.61 -1.44
C MET A 1 -0.73 1.11 -0.30
N LYS A 2 -1.29 0.82 0.89
CA LYS A 2 -0.55 0.31 2.07
C LYS A 2 0.30 -0.94 1.80
N LEU A 3 -0.15 -1.81 0.89
CA LEU A 3 0.60 -2.99 0.41
C LEU A 3 2.00 -2.67 -0.15
N PHE A 4 2.24 -1.44 -0.63
CA PHE A 4 3.53 -1.02 -1.18
C PHE A 4 4.42 -0.33 -0.14
N LEU A 5 4.15 -0.53 1.16
CA LEU A 5 4.99 -0.06 2.27
C LEU A 5 5.66 -1.27 2.94
N PRO A 6 6.81 -1.73 2.42
CA PRO A 6 7.44 -3.00 2.85
C PRO A 6 7.93 -2.99 4.30
N LEU A 7 8.15 -1.82 4.88
CA LEU A 7 8.62 -1.64 6.26
C LEU A 7 7.49 -1.27 7.24
N GLY A 8 6.24 -1.33 6.78
CA GLY A 8 5.10 -0.82 7.54
C GLY A 8 5.06 0.71 7.60
N PHE A 9 4.20 1.23 8.46
CA PHE A 9 4.07 2.66 8.74
C PHE A 9 3.38 2.87 10.09
N SER A 10 3.67 3.98 10.75
CA SER A 10 3.00 4.38 12.00
C SER A 10 2.50 5.81 11.88
N LEU A 11 1.19 5.97 11.99
CA LEU A 11 0.53 7.26 11.93
C LEU A 11 -0.23 7.50 13.23
N ASP A 12 0.14 8.58 13.91
CA ASP A 12 -0.50 9.00 15.15
C ASP A 12 -1.28 10.31 14.90
N PRO A 13 -2.62 10.29 14.91
CA PRO A 13 -3.46 11.45 14.65
C PRO A 13 -3.36 12.53 15.73
N THR A 14 -2.75 12.23 16.89
CA THR A 14 -2.56 13.20 17.97
C THR A 14 -1.33 14.09 17.78
N THR A 15 -0.46 13.74 16.83
CA THR A 15 0.78 14.48 16.54
C THR A 15 0.52 15.62 15.55
N GLY A 16 1.18 16.77 15.75
CA GLY A 16 1.14 17.88 14.79
C GLY A 16 1.70 17.51 13.41
N GLU A 17 2.59 16.52 13.37
CA GLU A 17 3.24 15.97 12.16
C GLU A 17 2.38 14.94 11.41
N TYR A 18 1.15 14.68 11.87
CA TYR A 18 0.29 13.63 11.29
C TYR A 18 0.09 13.81 9.78
N ALA A 19 -0.23 15.04 9.36
CA ALA A 19 -0.47 15.35 7.95
C ALA A 19 0.76 15.09 7.08
N ASP A 20 1.94 15.51 7.55
CA ASP A 20 3.20 15.31 6.84
C ASP A 20 3.58 13.84 6.76
N ARG A 21 3.38 13.07 7.84
CA ARG A 21 3.60 11.62 7.83
C ARG A 21 2.63 10.87 6.92
N VAL A 22 1.36 11.27 6.90
CA VAL A 22 0.36 10.73 5.95
C VAL A 22 0.81 11.00 4.52
N MET A 23 1.23 12.23 4.22
CA MET A 23 1.69 12.62 2.89
C MET A 23 2.96 11.85 2.48
N GLN A 24 3.94 11.72 3.39
CA GLN A 24 5.16 10.97 3.15
C GLN A 24 4.86 9.50 2.88
N ALA A 25 4.05 8.85 3.72
CA ALA A 25 3.64 7.47 3.53
C ALA A 25 2.90 7.26 2.20
N GLY A 26 2.01 8.19 1.83
CA GLY A 26 1.31 8.18 0.55
C GLY A 26 2.26 8.26 -0.65
N ASN A 27 3.20 9.20 -0.61
CA ASN A 27 4.20 9.40 -1.66
C ASN A 27 5.12 8.18 -1.81
N THR A 28 5.60 7.62 -0.70
CA THR A 28 6.43 6.42 -0.69
C THR A 28 5.67 5.22 -1.25
N ALA A 29 4.42 5.01 -0.83
CA ALA A 29 3.59 3.93 -1.35
C ALA A 29 3.35 4.05 -2.86
N GLN A 30 3.09 5.27 -3.34
CA GLN A 30 2.90 5.54 -4.76
C GLN A 30 4.18 5.26 -5.57
N LYS A 31 5.35 5.70 -5.07
CA LYS A 31 6.64 5.44 -5.71
C LYS A 31 6.92 3.93 -5.81
N ASN A 32 6.76 3.21 -4.71
CA ASN A 32 7.02 1.76 -4.67
C ASN A 32 6.04 0.98 -5.57
N MET A 33 4.77 1.37 -5.63
CA MET A 33 3.82 0.81 -6.59
C MET A 33 4.25 1.08 -8.03
N HIS A 34 4.76 2.28 -8.33
CA HIS A 34 5.25 2.61 -9.65
C HIS A 34 6.42 1.73 -10.08
N GLU A 35 7.42 1.57 -9.21
CA GLU A 35 8.58 0.71 -9.43
C GLU A 35 8.15 -0.75 -9.63
N PHE A 36 7.22 -1.24 -8.82
CA PHE A 36 6.66 -2.60 -8.93
C PHE A 36 5.98 -2.85 -10.28
N LEU A 37 5.22 -1.87 -10.77
CA LEU A 37 4.55 -1.95 -12.07
C LEU A 37 5.55 -1.83 -13.23
N GLN A 38 6.54 -0.93 -13.14
CA GLN A 38 7.59 -0.81 -14.13
C GLN A 38 8.41 -2.09 -14.28
N ALA A 39 8.76 -2.74 -13.16
CA ALA A 39 9.48 -4.01 -13.17
C ALA A 39 8.73 -5.13 -13.91
N ARG A 40 7.39 -5.02 -14.02
CA ARG A 40 6.52 -5.93 -14.77
C ARG A 40 6.20 -5.45 -16.19
N GLY A 41 6.92 -4.44 -16.68
CA GLY A 41 6.72 -3.86 -18.02
C GLY A 41 5.45 -3.02 -18.16
N ILE A 42 4.76 -2.70 -17.07
CA ILE A 42 3.54 -1.90 -17.08
C ILE A 42 3.91 -0.41 -17.11
N LYS A 43 3.96 0.18 -18.32
CA LYS A 43 4.35 1.58 -18.57
C LYS A 43 3.20 2.61 -18.47
N ARG A 44 1.97 2.17 -18.15
CA ARG A 44 0.76 3.01 -18.33
C ARG A 44 0.64 4.11 -17.27
N LYS A 45 0.15 5.29 -17.68
CA LYS A 45 -0.20 6.39 -16.77
C LYS A 45 -1.27 5.95 -15.77
N PHE A 46 -1.07 6.29 -14.50
CA PHE A 46 -2.04 6.11 -13.42
C PHE A 46 -3.34 6.84 -13.79
N GLY A 47 -4.33 6.07 -14.25
CA GLY A 47 -5.64 6.57 -14.66
C GLY A 47 -6.69 5.49 -14.43
N SER A 48 -7.84 5.61 -15.10
CA SER A 48 -9.00 4.71 -14.95
C SER A 48 -8.70 3.20 -15.14
N GLY A 49 -7.56 2.85 -15.76
CA GLY A 49 -7.12 1.48 -15.96
C GLY A 49 -6.33 0.84 -14.81
N LEU A 50 -5.86 1.62 -13.82
CA LEU A 50 -4.98 1.11 -12.76
C LEU A 50 -5.64 0.00 -11.94
N LEU A 51 -6.89 0.22 -11.51
CA LEU A 51 -7.64 -0.77 -10.74
C LEU A 51 -7.85 -2.06 -11.52
N LYS A 52 -8.11 -1.98 -12.83
CA LYS A 52 -8.25 -3.17 -13.70
C LYS A 52 -6.95 -3.96 -13.75
N GLN A 53 -5.80 -3.28 -13.83
CA GLN A 53 -4.49 -3.91 -13.83
C GLN A 53 -4.14 -4.52 -12.48
N LEU A 54 -4.39 -3.83 -11.37
CA LEU A 54 -4.19 -4.37 -10.03
C LEU A 54 -5.05 -5.61 -9.78
N ARG A 55 -6.32 -5.63 -10.25
CA ARG A 55 -7.17 -6.84 -10.18
C ARG A 55 -6.67 -7.99 -11.05
N ALA A 56 -6.02 -7.71 -12.18
CA ALA A 56 -5.38 -8.75 -12.98
C ALA A 56 -4.16 -9.31 -12.24
N LEU A 57 -3.29 -8.44 -11.73
CA LEU A 57 -2.13 -8.83 -10.93
C LEU A 57 -2.50 -9.64 -9.68
N HIS A 58 -3.59 -9.28 -9.01
CA HIS A 58 -4.13 -10.06 -7.90
C HIS A 58 -4.57 -11.47 -8.32
N ARG A 59 -5.30 -11.58 -9.44
CA ARG A 59 -5.75 -12.88 -9.96
C ARG A 59 -4.59 -13.77 -10.41
N ASP A 60 -3.53 -13.16 -10.92
CA ASP A 60 -2.32 -13.86 -11.34
C ASP A 60 -1.38 -14.18 -10.15
N GLY A 61 -1.77 -13.85 -8.91
CA GLY A 61 -0.96 -14.06 -7.69
C GLY A 61 0.25 -13.14 -7.57
N ALA A 62 0.42 -12.18 -8.48
CA ALA A 62 1.58 -11.29 -8.50
C ALA A 62 1.64 -10.33 -7.30
N LEU A 63 0.54 -10.19 -6.55
CA LEU A 63 0.45 -9.40 -5.32
C LEU A 63 0.58 -10.26 -4.04
N ASP A 64 0.61 -11.59 -4.14
CA ASP A 64 0.48 -12.48 -2.97
C ASP A 64 1.64 -12.34 -1.99
N GLU A 65 2.86 -12.15 -2.49
CA GLU A 65 4.04 -11.89 -1.66
C GLU A 65 3.90 -10.56 -0.90
N LEU A 66 3.41 -9.51 -1.57
CA LEU A 66 3.15 -8.21 -0.93
C LEU A 66 2.03 -8.31 0.11
N ILE A 67 0.98 -9.08 -0.17
CA ILE A 67 -0.13 -9.32 0.75
C ILE A 67 0.34 -10.11 1.98
N THR A 68 1.17 -11.14 1.77
CA THR A 68 1.73 -11.97 2.84
C THR A 68 2.60 -11.12 3.75
N ARG A 69 3.56 -10.37 3.18
CA ARG A 69 4.41 -9.46 3.93
C ARG A 69 3.61 -8.40 4.69
N TYR A 70 2.56 -7.85 4.07
CA TYR A 70 1.68 -6.90 4.74
C TYR A 70 0.98 -7.52 5.96
N ARG A 71 0.48 -8.74 5.83
CA ARG A 71 -0.13 -9.49 6.94
C ARG A 71 0.86 -9.81 8.05
N GLU A 72 2.09 -10.15 7.71
CA GLU A 72 3.17 -10.35 8.69
C GLU A 72 3.48 -9.06 9.46
N SER A 73 3.66 -7.93 8.74
CA SER A 73 3.88 -6.63 9.36
C SER A 73 2.72 -6.18 10.25
N LEU A 74 1.47 -6.53 9.89
CA LEU A 74 0.29 -6.32 10.74
C LEU A 74 0.37 -7.17 12.02
N ALA A 75 0.67 -8.47 11.89
CA ALA A 75 0.77 -9.38 13.03
C ALA A 75 1.91 -8.99 14.00
N LEU A 76 2.99 -8.43 13.47
CA LEU A 76 4.12 -7.92 14.25
C LEU A 76 3.87 -6.54 14.88
N GLY A 77 2.73 -5.91 14.63
CA GLY A 77 2.40 -4.57 15.14
C GLY A 77 3.26 -3.45 14.53
N GLN A 78 3.92 -3.70 13.40
CA GLN A 78 4.74 -2.71 12.69
C GLN A 78 3.92 -1.74 11.85
N ILE A 79 2.61 -2.00 11.73
CA ILE A 79 1.64 -1.14 11.06
C ILE A 79 0.69 -0.60 12.14
N ALA A 80 0.87 0.67 12.50
CA ALA A 80 -0.07 1.42 13.31
C ALA A 80 -0.87 2.33 12.39
N ASP A 81 -1.95 1.75 11.86
CA ASP A 81 -2.84 2.38 10.91
C ASP A 81 -4.07 2.94 11.64
N PRO A 82 -4.26 4.27 11.70
CA PRO A 82 -5.41 4.90 12.32
C PRO A 82 -6.67 4.78 11.46
N ALA A 83 -6.62 4.10 10.30
CA ALA A 83 -7.81 3.84 9.52
C ALA A 83 -8.83 3.05 10.35
N PRO A 84 -10.09 3.51 10.40
CA PRO A 84 -11.12 2.90 11.22
C PRO A 84 -11.34 1.44 10.82
N GLU A 85 -11.63 0.58 11.81
CA GLU A 85 -11.92 -0.86 11.66
C GLU A 85 -12.84 -1.16 10.46
N THR A 86 -13.83 -0.30 10.22
CA THR A 86 -14.80 -0.37 9.12
C THR A 86 -14.21 -0.33 7.71
N THR A 87 -12.92 0.00 7.56
CA THR A 87 -12.22 0.02 6.27
C THR A 87 -11.10 -1.02 6.17
N LYS A 88 -10.83 -1.78 7.24
CA LYS A 88 -9.74 -2.77 7.30
C LYS A 88 -10.04 -4.05 6.53
N GLU A 89 -11.32 -4.38 6.32
CA GLU A 89 -11.76 -5.63 5.66
C GLU A 89 -11.99 -5.50 4.14
N CYS A 90 -11.79 -4.31 3.56
CA CYS A 90 -11.96 -4.10 2.13
C CYS A 90 -10.64 -4.28 1.37
N PHE A 91 -10.06 -5.48 1.39
CA PHE A 91 -9.01 -5.89 0.46
C PHE A 91 -9.33 -7.23 -0.17
#